data_AF-A0A973F5R2-F1
#
_entry.id   AF-A0A973F5R2-F1
#
_cell.length_a   1.000
_cell.length_b   1.000
_cell.length_c   1.000
_cell.angle_alpha   90.00
_cell.angle_beta   90.00
_cell.angle_gamma   90.00
#
_symmetry.space_group_name_H-M   'P 1'
#
loop_
_entity.id
_entity.type
_entity.pdbx_description
1 polymer ?
#
loop_
_entity_poly.entity_id
_entity_poly.type
_entity_poly.pdbx_seq_one_letter_code
_entity_poly.pdbx_strand_id
1 'polypeptide(L)'
;MPDLLNPESLPFFFGPHFDVDVALTTAANLPNLGELCESVERSIEQGVPHTGLHLVGYENIDTGLSALAAVGKPNAPSMVSFYAESSHRVFGGATLVCVPLAFCSRYFRPHGEFVVYRHTYKRRLVTEAEYFKTMESATDEEKMRLFLFTRSRDGFETIPGLSYVGISSRPWQKRFTEHIDSAIQKQSTAKFHEAIRQMQGQKVIHVHDVSSFGLTEAEARECESKLIASSTLFPLGLNMKR
;
A
#
# COMPACT_ATOMS: atom_id res chain seq x y z
N MET A 1 -4.40 27.38 -5.96
CA MET A 1 -3.41 26.94 -4.96
C MET A 1 -2.67 25.74 -5.51
N PRO A 2 -1.37 25.55 -5.21
CA PRO A 2 -0.71 24.29 -5.51
C PRO A 2 -1.45 23.14 -4.82
N ASP A 3 -1.62 22.03 -5.52
CA ASP A 3 -2.28 20.84 -4.99
C ASP A 3 -1.40 19.63 -5.31
N LEU A 4 -0.88 19.01 -4.26
CA LEU A 4 0.04 17.89 -4.34
C LEU A 4 -0.66 16.63 -4.86
N LEU A 5 -1.91 16.41 -4.45
CA LEU A 5 -2.61 15.15 -4.67
C LEU A 5 -3.67 15.29 -5.78
N ASN A 6 -3.84 14.21 -6.55
CA ASN A 6 -4.89 14.10 -7.55
C ASN A 6 -6.10 13.36 -6.93
N PRO A 7 -7.23 14.05 -6.70
CA PRO A 7 -8.42 13.45 -6.09
C PRO A 7 -9.00 12.30 -6.91
N GLU A 8 -8.78 12.25 -8.23
CA GLU A 8 -9.26 11.16 -9.09
C GLU A 8 -8.41 9.89 -8.95
N SER A 9 -7.11 10.05 -8.66
CA SER A 9 -6.17 8.93 -8.52
C SER A 9 -6.31 8.20 -7.18
N LEU A 10 -6.68 8.91 -6.12
CA LEU A 10 -6.70 8.36 -4.76
C LEU A 10 -7.73 7.21 -4.62
N PRO A 11 -9.00 7.35 -5.06
CA PRO A 11 -9.95 6.25 -5.01
C PRO A 11 -9.53 5.04 -5.86
N PHE A 12 -8.84 5.27 -7.00
CA PHE A 12 -8.34 4.18 -7.83
C PHE A 12 -7.38 3.28 -7.05
N PHE A 13 -6.44 3.87 -6.31
CA PHE A 13 -5.47 3.10 -5.53
C PHE A 13 -6.00 2.63 -4.19
N PHE A 14 -6.74 3.45 -3.45
CA PHE A 14 -7.03 3.17 -2.05
C PHE A 14 -8.46 2.65 -1.81
N GLY A 15 -9.33 2.76 -2.81
CA GLY A 15 -10.70 2.24 -2.76
C GLY A 15 -11.63 3.12 -1.91
N PRO A 16 -12.83 2.60 -1.59
CA PRO A 16 -13.92 3.41 -1.02
C PRO A 16 -13.74 3.76 0.46
N HIS A 17 -12.85 3.09 1.18
CA HIS A 17 -12.59 3.35 2.60
C HIS A 17 -11.56 4.46 2.83
N PHE A 18 -10.91 4.92 1.77
CA PHE A 18 -9.91 5.97 1.89
C PHE A 18 -10.57 7.34 1.94
N ASP A 19 -10.34 8.06 3.03
CA ASP A 19 -10.84 9.42 3.20
C ASP A 19 -10.02 10.40 2.35
N VAL A 20 -10.51 10.63 1.13
CA VAL A 20 -9.90 11.56 0.17
C VAL A 20 -9.87 12.97 0.73
N ASP A 21 -10.94 13.43 1.39
CA ASP A 21 -11.05 14.82 1.85
C ASP A 21 -10.07 15.10 2.99
N VAL A 22 -9.90 14.17 3.92
CA VAL A 22 -8.88 14.27 4.98
C VAL A 22 -7.47 14.22 4.38
N ALA A 23 -7.24 13.38 3.36
CA ALA A 23 -5.96 13.33 2.66
C ALA A 23 -5.61 14.66 1.97
N LEU A 24 -6.56 15.22 1.23
CA LEU A 24 -6.41 16.51 0.54
C LEU A 24 -6.20 17.64 1.55
N THR A 25 -6.98 17.67 2.63
CA THR A 25 -6.86 18.67 3.69
C THR A 25 -5.49 18.58 4.38
N THR A 26 -5.01 17.37 4.66
CA THR A 26 -3.70 17.18 5.30
C THR A 26 -2.58 17.63 4.36
N ALA A 27 -2.65 17.29 3.06
CA ALA A 27 -1.66 17.71 2.08
C ALA A 27 -1.66 19.23 1.86
N ALA A 28 -2.84 19.87 1.81
CA ALA A 28 -2.98 21.31 1.60
C ALA A 28 -2.40 22.16 2.75
N ASN A 29 -2.34 21.60 3.96
CA ASN A 29 -1.84 22.29 5.15
C ASN A 29 -0.35 22.00 5.44
N LEU A 30 0.39 21.39 4.51
CA LEU A 30 1.82 21.15 4.68
C LEU A 30 2.61 22.47 4.62
N PRO A 31 3.50 22.75 5.60
CA PRO A 31 4.20 24.04 5.70
C PRO A 31 5.10 24.36 4.50
N ASN A 32 5.57 23.34 3.76
CA ASN A 32 6.44 23.49 2.57
C ASN A 32 5.79 22.89 1.32
N LEU A 33 4.46 23.02 1.16
CA LEU A 33 3.73 22.41 0.05
C LEU A 33 4.29 22.77 -1.33
N GLY A 34 4.70 24.03 -1.54
CA GLY A 34 5.28 24.48 -2.81
C GLY A 34 6.58 23.73 -3.17
N GLU A 35 7.54 23.67 -2.25
CA GLU A 35 8.80 22.95 -2.46
C GLU A 35 8.58 21.44 -2.66
N LEU A 36 7.59 20.87 -1.95
CA LEU A 36 7.22 19.46 -2.11
C LEU A 36 6.65 19.19 -3.51
N CYS A 37 5.78 20.06 -4.01
CA CYS A 37 5.24 19.98 -5.37
C CYS A 37 6.35 19.98 -6.42
N GLU A 38 7.28 20.94 -6.35
CA GLU A 38 8.44 21.03 -7.26
C GLU A 38 9.34 19.78 -7.16
N SER A 39 9.54 19.27 -5.94
CA SER A 39 10.34 18.07 -5.73
C SER A 39 9.66 16.80 -6.28
N VAL A 40 8.33 16.70 -6.23
CA VAL A 40 7.59 15.59 -6.86
C VAL A 40 7.68 15.67 -8.38
N GLU A 41 7.49 16.85 -8.96
CA GLU A 41 7.60 17.04 -10.42
C GLU A 41 8.99 16.61 -10.92
N ARG A 42 10.05 17.07 -10.26
CA ARG A 42 11.43 16.64 -10.56
C ARG A 42 11.65 15.13 -10.36
N SER A 43 11.03 14.53 -9.33
CA SER A 43 11.09 13.08 -9.10
C SER A 43 10.52 12.28 -10.26
N ILE A 44 9.43 12.79 -10.86
CA ILE A 44 8.78 12.17 -12.01
C ILE A 44 9.68 12.28 -13.24
N GLU A 45 10.22 13.47 -13.51
CA GLU A 45 11.13 13.70 -14.65
C GLU A 45 12.40 12.84 -14.58
N GLN A 46 12.95 12.65 -13.38
CA GLN A 46 14.22 11.95 -13.18
C GLN A 46 14.04 10.45 -12.87
N GLY A 47 12.82 10.00 -12.57
CA GLY A 47 12.52 8.60 -12.23
C GLY A 47 13.06 8.16 -10.85
N VAL A 48 13.16 9.06 -9.88
CA VAL A 48 13.79 8.82 -8.57
C VAL A 48 12.99 9.49 -7.44
N PRO A 49 12.85 8.87 -6.25
CA PRO A 49 12.04 9.43 -5.17
C PRO A 49 12.79 10.51 -4.39
N HIS A 50 12.43 11.79 -4.54
CA HIS A 50 13.18 12.91 -3.94
C HIS A 50 12.57 13.60 -2.73
N THR A 51 11.32 13.30 -2.34
CA THR A 51 10.66 14.11 -1.29
C THR A 51 10.81 13.59 0.13
N GLY A 52 11.01 12.27 0.32
CA GLY A 52 11.07 11.66 1.65
C GLY A 52 9.80 11.83 2.49
N LEU A 53 8.66 12.21 1.88
CA LEU A 53 7.39 12.40 2.57
C LEU A 53 6.58 11.11 2.58
N HIS A 54 6.12 10.71 3.77
CA HIS A 54 5.21 9.60 3.98
C HIS A 54 3.87 10.13 4.49
N LEU A 55 2.83 10.05 3.67
CA LEU A 55 1.45 10.25 4.13
C LEU A 55 0.91 8.91 4.61
N VAL A 56 0.55 8.81 5.88
CA VAL A 56 0.00 7.59 6.50
C VAL A 56 -1.45 7.83 6.87
N GLY A 57 -2.35 7.17 6.17
CA GLY A 57 -3.77 7.12 6.45
C GLY A 57 -4.19 5.84 7.14
N TYR A 58 -5.21 5.93 7.98
CA TYR A 58 -5.80 4.82 8.73
C TYR A 58 -7.32 4.94 8.73
N GLU A 59 -8.02 3.83 8.51
CA GLU A 59 -9.46 3.70 8.72
C GLU A 59 -9.76 2.43 9.51
N ASN A 60 -10.50 2.57 10.60
CA ASN A 60 -11.17 1.44 11.25
C ASN A 60 -12.58 1.32 10.69
N ILE A 61 -12.82 0.30 9.87
CA ILE A 61 -14.09 0.11 9.16
C ILE A 61 -15.25 -0.12 10.13
N ASP A 62 -14.99 -0.74 11.28
CA ASP A 62 -16.06 -1.11 12.22
C ASP A 62 -16.47 0.05 13.13
N THR A 63 -15.53 0.95 13.46
CA THR A 63 -15.80 2.12 14.31
C THR A 63 -15.96 3.42 13.53
N GLY A 64 -15.64 3.42 12.23
CA GLY A 64 -15.57 4.63 11.38
C GLY A 64 -14.47 5.61 11.79
N LEU A 65 -13.41 5.12 12.45
CA LEU A 65 -12.32 5.98 12.92
C LEU A 65 -11.31 6.19 11.79
N SER A 66 -11.25 7.43 11.29
CA SER A 66 -10.27 7.88 10.30
C SER A 66 -9.16 8.72 10.93
N ALA A 67 -7.91 8.53 10.49
CA ALA A 67 -6.80 9.39 10.84
C ALA A 67 -5.80 9.49 9.68
N LEU A 68 -5.18 10.66 9.50
CA LEU A 68 -4.11 10.85 8.53
C LEU A 68 -2.99 11.69 9.12
N ALA A 69 -1.75 11.31 8.83
CA ALA A 69 -0.57 12.02 9.27
C ALA A 69 0.46 12.15 8.15
N ALA A 70 1.14 13.30 8.13
CA ALA A 70 2.31 13.52 7.30
C ALA A 70 3.58 13.32 8.12
N VAL A 71 4.44 12.42 7.67
CA VAL A 71 5.67 12.05 8.35
C VAL A 71 6.85 12.31 7.43
N GLY A 72 7.80 13.12 7.90
CA GLY A 72 9.09 13.28 7.24
C GLY A 72 9.98 12.06 7.48
N LYS A 73 10.44 11.43 6.40
CA LYS A 73 11.39 10.31 6.43
C LYS A 73 12.54 10.55 5.46
N PRO A 74 13.63 11.18 5.93
CA PRO A 74 14.85 11.34 5.15
C PRO A 74 15.31 9.97 4.63
N ASN A 75 15.69 9.90 3.35
CA ASN A 75 16.19 8.70 2.67
C ASN A 75 15.17 7.57 2.44
N ALA A 76 13.89 7.74 2.79
CA ALA A 76 12.84 6.80 2.43
C ALA A 76 12.16 7.18 1.10
N PRO A 77 11.66 6.21 0.31
CA PRO A 77 10.89 6.53 -0.88
C PRO A 77 9.61 7.31 -0.52
N SER A 78 9.34 8.40 -1.21
CA SER A 78 8.11 9.17 -1.05
C SER A 78 6.88 8.34 -1.34
N MET A 79 5.93 8.27 -0.40
CA MET A 79 4.77 7.40 -0.56
C MET A 79 3.52 7.88 0.18
N VAL A 80 2.38 7.43 -0.31
CA VAL A 80 1.09 7.47 0.38
C VAL A 80 0.76 6.04 0.79
N SER A 81 0.53 5.83 2.08
CA SER A 81 0.14 4.55 2.66
C SER A 81 -1.23 4.67 3.29
N PHE A 82 -2.09 3.68 3.07
CA PHE A 82 -3.40 3.60 3.68
C PHE A 82 -3.59 2.24 4.33
N TYR A 83 -3.89 2.24 5.62
CA TYR A 83 -4.19 1.05 6.39
C TYR A 83 -5.69 0.99 6.70
N ALA A 84 -6.38 0.02 6.11
CA ALA A 84 -7.76 -0.28 6.43
C ALA A 84 -7.82 -1.52 7.32
N GLU A 85 -8.46 -1.41 8.49
CA GLU A 85 -8.64 -2.50 9.43
C GLU A 85 -10.11 -2.75 9.73
N SER A 86 -10.49 -4.02 9.62
CA SER A 86 -11.77 -4.51 10.11
C SER A 86 -11.54 -5.74 10.99
N SER A 87 -12.20 -5.76 12.13
CA SER A 87 -12.33 -6.89 13.04
C SER A 87 -13.36 -7.92 12.53
N HIS A 88 -14.17 -7.58 11.51
CA HIS A 88 -15.08 -8.54 10.88
C HIS A 88 -14.32 -9.56 10.03
N ARG A 89 -14.45 -10.84 10.42
CA ARG A 89 -13.82 -12.01 9.76
C ARG A 89 -14.18 -12.20 8.28
N VAL A 90 -15.24 -11.55 7.80
CA VAL A 90 -15.82 -11.78 6.45
C VAL A 90 -15.34 -10.74 5.43
N PHE A 91 -15.15 -9.48 5.83
CA PHE A 91 -14.63 -8.41 4.93
C PHE A 91 -13.10 -8.34 4.89
N GLY A 92 -12.41 -9.17 5.69
CA GLY A 92 -11.15 -9.77 5.28
C GLY A 92 -9.86 -9.13 5.83
N GLY A 93 -9.82 -8.79 7.12
CA GLY A 93 -8.59 -8.47 7.83
C GLY A 93 -8.00 -7.10 7.49
N ALA A 94 -6.77 -6.85 7.93
CA ALA A 94 -6.10 -5.58 7.71
C ALA A 94 -5.36 -5.57 6.35
N THR A 95 -5.61 -4.52 5.57
CA THR A 95 -4.90 -4.26 4.32
C THR A 95 -4.13 -2.96 4.40
N LEU A 96 -2.85 -3.03 4.07
CA LEU A 96 -2.01 -1.85 3.87
C LEU A 96 -1.80 -1.65 2.37
N VAL A 97 -2.22 -0.51 1.85
CA VAL A 97 -2.01 -0.10 0.47
C VAL A 97 -0.87 0.91 0.45
N CYS A 98 0.14 0.68 -0.36
CA CYS A 98 1.33 1.53 -0.46
C CYS A 98 1.52 1.98 -1.90
N VAL A 99 1.50 3.29 -2.13
CA VAL A 99 1.60 3.88 -3.46
C VAL A 99 2.68 4.96 -3.46
N PRO A 100 3.63 4.95 -4.42
CA PRO A 100 4.54 6.07 -4.62
C PRO A 100 3.79 7.39 -4.75
N LEU A 101 4.24 8.42 -4.02
CA LEU A 101 3.56 9.72 -3.97
C LEU A 101 3.37 10.34 -5.37
N ALA A 102 4.34 10.10 -6.26
CA ALA A 102 4.26 10.50 -7.67
C ALA A 102 2.95 10.04 -8.32
N PHE A 103 2.56 8.77 -8.18
CA PHE A 103 1.37 8.22 -8.83
C PHE A 103 0.06 8.79 -8.28
N CYS A 104 0.08 9.31 -7.05
CA CYS A 104 -1.04 10.01 -6.43
C CYS A 104 -1.05 11.51 -6.72
N SER A 105 -0.06 12.04 -7.46
CA SER A 105 0.10 13.47 -7.68
C SER A 105 -0.56 13.95 -8.98
N ARG A 106 -0.87 15.26 -9.05
CA ARG A 106 -1.39 15.88 -10.29
C ARG A 106 -0.36 16.00 -11.41
N TYR A 107 0.93 15.89 -11.07
CA TYR A 107 2.05 16.00 -11.98
C TYR A 107 2.27 14.70 -12.77
N PHE A 108 1.82 13.57 -12.24
CA PHE A 108 1.98 12.30 -12.92
C PHE A 108 0.92 12.12 -14.01
N ARG A 109 1.40 11.88 -15.24
CA ARG A 109 0.56 11.61 -16.40
C ARG A 109 0.79 10.17 -16.86
N PRO A 110 -0.15 9.26 -16.60
CA PRO A 110 -0.03 7.90 -17.10
C PRO A 110 -0.10 7.91 -18.64
N HIS A 111 0.76 7.14 -19.30
CA HIS A 111 0.74 6.95 -20.76
C HIS A 111 0.15 5.60 -21.20
N GLY A 112 -0.32 4.81 -20.24
CA GLY A 112 -1.10 3.60 -20.43
C GLY A 112 -1.98 3.33 -19.22
N GLU A 113 -2.67 2.20 -19.22
CA GLU A 113 -3.68 1.86 -18.19
C GLU A 113 -3.22 0.80 -17.19
N PHE A 114 -2.06 0.18 -17.41
CA PHE A 114 -1.62 -0.94 -16.59
C PHE A 114 -0.89 -0.47 -15.34
N VAL A 115 -1.24 -1.14 -14.23
CA VAL A 115 -0.53 -1.10 -12.95
C VAL A 115 0.25 -2.40 -12.77
N VAL A 116 1.44 -2.30 -12.19
CA VAL A 116 2.24 -3.43 -11.72
C VAL A 116 2.32 -3.32 -10.21
N TYR A 117 1.94 -4.38 -9.51
CA TYR A 117 1.83 -4.37 -8.06
C TYR A 117 2.39 -5.65 -7.46
N ARG A 118 2.63 -5.59 -6.15
CA ARG A 118 3.00 -6.73 -5.34
C ARG A 118 2.01 -6.90 -4.20
N HIS A 119 1.49 -8.11 -4.08
CA HIS A 119 0.78 -8.58 -2.90
C HIS A 119 1.75 -9.33 -2.01
N THR A 120 1.87 -8.91 -0.75
CA THR A 120 2.69 -9.62 0.25
C THR A 120 1.89 -9.87 1.52
N TYR A 121 2.10 -11.01 2.15
CA TYR A 121 1.61 -11.26 3.50
C TYR A 121 2.70 -10.93 4.51
N LYS A 122 2.34 -10.16 5.53
CA LYS A 122 3.30 -9.67 6.52
C LYS A 122 2.83 -9.91 7.95
N ARG A 123 3.79 -10.02 8.87
CA ARG A 123 3.55 -10.08 10.32
C ARG A 123 3.89 -8.74 10.94
N ARG A 124 3.17 -8.39 12.02
CA ARG A 124 3.49 -7.20 12.82
C ARG A 124 4.83 -7.41 13.51
N LEU A 125 5.68 -6.38 13.47
CA LEU A 125 6.94 -6.36 14.23
C LEU A 125 6.70 -6.09 15.72
N VAL A 126 5.61 -5.40 16.06
CA VAL A 126 5.22 -5.09 17.44
C VAL A 126 4.15 -6.08 17.90
N THR A 127 4.36 -6.68 19.08
CA THR A 127 3.38 -7.58 19.69
C THR A 127 2.21 -6.80 20.31
N GLU A 128 1.06 -7.45 20.51
CA GLU A 128 -0.09 -6.84 21.19
C GLU A 128 0.27 -6.36 22.61
N ALA A 129 1.06 -7.13 23.35
CA ALA A 129 1.47 -6.79 24.71
C ALA A 129 2.35 -5.52 24.75
N GLU A 130 3.32 -5.40 23.83
CA GLU A 130 4.16 -4.20 23.70
C GLU A 130 3.35 -2.99 23.29
N TYR A 131 2.38 -3.18 22.39
CA TYR A 131 1.48 -2.13 21.97
C TYR A 131 0.67 -1.58 23.15
N PHE A 132 -0.06 -2.44 23.87
CA PHE A 132 -0.89 -2.02 25.01
C PHE A 132 -0.06 -1.37 26.11
N LYS A 133 1.08 -1.96 26.47
CA LYS A 133 1.99 -1.40 27.47
C LYS A 133 2.42 0.03 27.14
N THR A 134 2.78 0.28 25.88
CA THR A 134 3.21 1.61 25.42
C THR A 134 2.03 2.59 25.42
N MET A 135 0.87 2.17 24.93
CA MET A 135 -0.33 3.01 24.90
C MET A 135 -0.83 3.44 26.28
N GLU A 136 -0.64 2.61 27.31
CA GLU A 136 -1.04 2.92 28.68
C GLU A 136 -0.06 3.86 29.41
N SER A 137 1.25 3.68 29.20
CA SER A 137 2.27 4.25 30.10
C SER A 137 3.25 5.25 29.47
N ALA A 138 3.33 5.32 28.14
CA ALA A 138 4.30 6.18 27.45
C ALA A 138 3.83 7.64 27.32
N THR A 139 4.69 8.50 26.80
CA THR A 139 4.34 9.88 26.42
C THR A 139 3.45 9.91 25.18
N ASP A 140 2.71 10.99 24.96
CA ASP A 140 1.83 11.13 23.78
C ASP A 140 2.61 11.05 22.45
N GLU A 141 3.85 11.56 22.43
CA GLU A 141 4.75 11.46 21.29
C GLU A 141 5.11 10.01 20.97
N GLU A 142 5.46 9.21 21.98
CA GLU A 142 5.76 7.78 21.82
C GLU A 142 4.53 6.99 21.37
N LYS A 143 3.36 7.30 21.94
CA LYS A 143 2.08 6.68 21.53
C LYS A 143 1.77 6.98 20.07
N MET A 144 1.94 8.24 19.64
CA MET A 144 1.71 8.64 18.25
C MET A 144 2.70 7.96 17.31
N ARG A 145 3.99 7.93 17.65
CA ARG A 145 5.02 7.24 16.86
C ARG A 145 4.70 5.77 16.70
N LEU A 146 4.35 5.09 17.79
CA LEU A 146 3.99 3.69 17.75
C LEU A 146 2.72 3.46 16.92
N PHE A 147 1.70 4.30 17.12
CA PHE A 147 0.46 4.25 16.36
C PHE A 147 0.72 4.31 14.86
N LEU A 148 1.52 5.28 14.41
CA LEU A 148 1.90 5.45 13.00
C LEU A 148 2.77 4.29 12.52
N PHE A 149 3.73 3.83 13.32
CA PHE A 149 4.62 2.73 12.96
C PHE A 149 3.84 1.46 12.63
N THR A 150 2.91 1.05 13.50
CA THR A 150 2.10 -0.17 13.32
C THR A 150 1.05 -0.06 12.21
N ARG A 151 0.91 1.11 11.57
CA ARG A 151 -0.01 1.37 10.43
C ARG A 151 0.75 1.80 9.17
N SER A 152 2.07 1.78 9.25
CA SER A 152 2.98 2.07 8.13
C SER A 152 3.64 0.78 7.65
N ARG A 153 4.17 0.81 6.43
CA ARG A 153 4.92 -0.30 5.84
C ARG A 153 6.05 -0.83 6.74
N ASP A 154 6.66 0.04 7.53
CA ASP A 154 7.83 -0.27 8.35
C ASP A 154 7.45 -1.07 9.61
N GLY A 155 6.18 -1.06 10.01
CA GLY A 155 5.68 -1.83 11.16
C GLY A 155 5.56 -3.34 10.93
N PHE A 156 5.98 -3.83 9.75
CA PHE A 156 5.69 -5.18 9.31
C PHE A 156 6.86 -5.86 8.60
N GLU A 157 7.06 -7.13 8.89
CA GLU A 157 8.01 -8.00 8.20
C GLU A 157 7.33 -8.90 7.17
N THR A 158 7.93 -9.03 5.99
CA THR A 158 7.44 -9.92 4.94
C THR A 158 7.64 -11.38 5.35
N ILE A 159 6.58 -12.18 5.27
CA ILE A 159 6.70 -13.63 5.47
C ILE A 159 7.41 -14.22 4.25
N PRO A 160 8.54 -14.95 4.44
CA PRO A 160 9.27 -15.53 3.33
C PRO A 160 8.39 -16.41 2.43
N GLY A 161 8.55 -16.24 1.11
CA GLY A 161 7.79 -16.98 0.10
C GLY A 161 6.33 -16.56 -0.09
N LEU A 162 5.78 -15.66 0.74
CA LEU A 162 4.41 -15.17 0.63
C LEU A 162 4.31 -13.83 -0.09
N SER A 163 4.84 -13.80 -1.32
CA SER A 163 4.86 -12.63 -2.18
C SER A 163 4.44 -12.99 -3.60
N TYR A 164 3.57 -12.18 -4.18
CA TYR A 164 2.99 -12.32 -5.52
C TYR A 164 3.12 -10.99 -6.27
N VAL A 165 3.58 -11.02 -7.51
CA VAL A 165 3.55 -9.87 -8.43
C VAL A 165 2.42 -10.07 -9.42
N GLY A 166 1.68 -9.01 -9.72
CA GLY A 166 0.65 -9.04 -10.75
C GLY A 166 0.60 -7.75 -11.54
N ILE A 167 -0.04 -7.85 -12.70
CA ILE A 167 -0.44 -6.72 -13.54
C ILE A 167 -1.95 -6.63 -13.65
N SER A 168 -2.48 -5.42 -13.77
CA SER A 168 -3.90 -5.19 -14.01
C SER A 168 -4.12 -3.87 -14.72
N SER A 169 -5.07 -3.81 -15.66
CA SER A 169 -5.64 -2.55 -16.19
C SER A 169 -6.91 -2.11 -15.43
N ARG A 170 -7.40 -2.98 -14.53
CA ARG A 170 -8.60 -2.75 -13.71
C ARG A 170 -8.21 -2.35 -12.28
N PRO A 171 -9.09 -1.67 -11.51
CA PRO A 171 -8.86 -1.42 -10.10
C PRO A 171 -8.44 -2.70 -9.37
N TRP A 172 -7.31 -2.64 -8.65
CA TRP A 172 -6.70 -3.84 -8.07
C TRP A 172 -7.60 -4.51 -7.03
N GLN A 173 -8.48 -3.74 -6.36
CA GLN A 173 -9.45 -4.26 -5.40
C GLN A 173 -10.39 -5.25 -6.08
N LYS A 174 -10.92 -4.90 -7.26
CA LYS A 174 -11.75 -5.80 -8.08
C LYS A 174 -10.95 -7.05 -8.46
N ARG A 175 -9.71 -6.86 -8.89
CA ARG A 175 -8.83 -8.00 -9.24
C ARG A 175 -8.53 -8.90 -8.05
N PHE A 176 -8.37 -8.34 -6.86
CA PHE A 176 -8.13 -9.09 -5.64
C PHE A 176 -9.38 -9.87 -5.20
N THR A 177 -10.58 -9.28 -5.32
CA THR A 177 -11.84 -10.01 -5.13
C THR A 177 -11.94 -11.23 -6.05
N GLU A 178 -11.59 -11.10 -7.33
CA GLU A 178 -11.57 -12.24 -8.26
C GLU A 178 -10.60 -13.35 -7.81
N HIS A 179 -9.45 -12.97 -7.25
CA HIS A 179 -8.50 -13.93 -6.67
C HIS A 179 -9.08 -14.62 -5.44
N ILE A 180 -9.75 -13.88 -4.55
CA ILE A 180 -10.44 -14.44 -3.38
C ILE A 180 -11.53 -15.43 -3.84
N ASP A 181 -12.39 -15.04 -4.78
CA ASP A 181 -13.46 -15.92 -5.29
C ASP A 181 -12.87 -17.19 -5.93
N SER A 182 -11.79 -17.05 -6.69
CA SER A 182 -11.10 -18.18 -7.29
C SER A 182 -10.44 -19.09 -6.24
N ALA A 183 -9.94 -18.51 -5.15
CA ALA A 183 -9.34 -19.25 -4.06
C ALA A 183 -10.37 -19.99 -3.20
N ILE A 184 -11.47 -19.34 -2.84
CA ILE A 184 -12.45 -19.84 -1.86
C ILE A 184 -13.54 -20.66 -2.55
N GLN A 185 -14.16 -20.12 -3.60
CA GLN A 185 -15.32 -20.74 -4.24
C GLN A 185 -14.92 -21.79 -5.29
N LYS A 186 -13.86 -21.50 -6.05
CA LYS A 186 -13.42 -22.36 -7.17
C LYS A 186 -12.28 -23.31 -6.79
N GLN A 187 -11.76 -23.23 -5.57
CA GLN A 187 -10.67 -24.07 -5.04
C GLN A 187 -9.45 -24.17 -5.98
N SER A 188 -9.09 -23.07 -6.64
CA SER A 188 -7.96 -23.05 -7.56
C SER A 188 -6.65 -23.45 -6.85
N THR A 189 -5.82 -24.22 -7.55
CA THR A 189 -4.51 -24.76 -7.11
C THR A 189 -3.34 -23.83 -7.39
N ALA A 190 -3.59 -22.58 -7.82
CA ALA A 190 -2.52 -21.61 -7.94
C ALA A 190 -1.92 -21.31 -6.56
N LYS A 191 -0.59 -21.24 -6.44
CA LYS A 191 0.11 -20.98 -5.17
C LYS A 191 -0.42 -19.74 -4.44
N PHE A 192 -0.74 -18.67 -5.18
CA PHE A 192 -1.31 -17.46 -4.59
C PHE A 192 -2.69 -17.71 -3.94
N HIS A 193 -3.53 -18.52 -4.57
CA HIS A 193 -4.85 -18.88 -4.05
C HIS A 193 -4.76 -19.82 -2.85
N GLU A 194 -3.79 -20.74 -2.84
CA GLU A 194 -3.46 -21.55 -1.66
C GLU A 194 -3.01 -20.69 -0.49
N ALA A 195 -2.13 -19.71 -0.73
CA ALA A 195 -1.71 -18.77 0.30
C ALA A 195 -2.89 -17.96 0.85
N ILE A 196 -3.80 -17.46 -0.02
CA ILE A 196 -5.03 -16.78 0.43
C ILE A 196 -5.80 -17.67 1.43
N ARG A 197 -6.05 -18.95 1.08
CA ARG A 197 -6.74 -19.89 1.98
C ARG A 197 -6.00 -20.11 3.29
N GLN A 198 -4.68 -20.34 3.23
CA GLN A 198 -3.87 -20.62 4.43
C GLN A 198 -3.78 -19.44 5.38
N MET A 199 -3.80 -18.21 4.85
CA MET A 199 -3.70 -16.99 5.65
C MET A 199 -5.03 -16.57 6.28
N GLN A 200 -6.16 -17.17 5.89
CA GLN A 200 -7.44 -16.89 6.53
C GLN A 200 -7.39 -17.20 8.03
N GLY A 201 -7.83 -16.23 8.85
CA GLY A 201 -7.84 -16.36 10.31
C GLY A 201 -6.47 -16.27 10.99
N GLN A 202 -5.38 -16.11 10.22
CA GLN A 202 -4.05 -15.87 10.78
C GLN A 202 -3.89 -14.40 11.18
N LYS A 203 -3.06 -14.12 12.19
CA LYS A 203 -2.68 -12.74 12.59
C LYS A 203 -1.64 -12.15 11.61
N VAL A 204 -2.02 -12.04 10.34
CA VAL A 204 -1.19 -11.46 9.27
C VAL A 204 -1.94 -10.31 8.61
N ILE A 205 -1.20 -9.41 8.00
CA ILE A 205 -1.77 -8.37 7.15
C ILE A 205 -1.48 -8.66 5.69
N HIS A 206 -2.35 -8.16 4.82
CA HIS A 206 -2.13 -8.14 3.39
C HIS A 206 -1.59 -6.76 2.98
N VAL A 207 -0.47 -6.71 2.27
CA VAL A 207 0.10 -5.46 1.75
C VAL A 207 0.02 -5.45 0.23
N HIS A 208 -0.59 -4.40 -0.31
CA HIS A 208 -0.61 -4.08 -1.74
C HIS A 208 0.38 -2.93 -2.02
N ASP A 209 1.55 -3.26 -2.56
CA ASP A 209 2.57 -2.30 -2.96
C ASP A 209 2.46 -2.02 -4.48
N VAL A 210 2.15 -0.79 -4.87
CA VAL A 210 2.19 -0.35 -6.27
C VAL A 210 3.64 -0.12 -6.67
N SER A 211 4.13 -0.91 -7.63
CA SER A 211 5.51 -0.83 -8.11
C SER A 211 5.64 0.06 -9.34
N SER A 212 4.62 0.08 -10.21
CA SER A 212 4.56 0.95 -11.38
C SER A 212 3.12 1.21 -11.77
N PHE A 213 2.84 2.35 -12.38
CA PHE A 213 1.51 2.74 -12.84
C PHE A 213 1.61 3.49 -14.17
N GLY A 214 0.55 3.44 -14.97
CA GLY A 214 0.45 4.22 -16.19
C GLY A 214 1.22 3.63 -17.36
N LEU A 215 1.42 2.31 -17.38
CA LEU A 215 2.22 1.62 -18.41
C LEU A 215 1.35 1.05 -19.53
N THR A 216 1.95 0.83 -20.70
CA THR A 216 1.41 -0.07 -21.71
C THR A 216 1.46 -1.52 -21.23
N GLU A 217 0.70 -2.42 -21.86
CA GLU A 217 0.70 -3.84 -21.47
C GLU A 217 2.10 -4.48 -21.63
N ALA A 218 2.82 -4.14 -22.71
CA ALA A 218 4.14 -4.69 -22.98
C ALA A 218 5.15 -4.28 -21.90
N GLU A 219 5.18 -3.00 -21.54
CA GLU A 219 6.02 -2.46 -20.46
C GLU A 219 5.66 -3.08 -19.10
N ALA A 220 4.35 -3.22 -18.82
CA ALA A 220 3.88 -3.83 -17.58
C ALA A 220 4.34 -5.29 -17.44
N ARG A 221 4.27 -6.08 -18.53
CA ARG A 221 4.76 -7.47 -18.56
C ARG A 221 6.28 -7.56 -18.38
N GLU A 222 7.04 -6.63 -18.97
CA GLU A 222 8.48 -6.56 -18.78
C GLU A 222 8.83 -6.23 -17.31
N CYS A 223 8.15 -5.24 -16.73
CA CYS A 223 8.31 -4.86 -15.33
C CYS A 223 7.95 -6.02 -14.37
N GLU A 224 6.81 -6.68 -14.59
CA GLU A 224 6.39 -7.88 -13.84
C GLU A 224 7.48 -8.95 -13.88
N SER A 225 8.00 -9.26 -15.07
CA SER A 225 9.04 -10.27 -15.25
C SER A 225 10.33 -9.93 -14.49
N LYS A 226 10.76 -8.66 -14.53
CA LYS A 226 11.93 -8.17 -13.78
C LYS A 226 11.71 -8.24 -12.27
N LEU A 227 10.51 -7.90 -11.79
CA LEU A 227 10.17 -7.96 -10.36
C LEU A 227 10.11 -9.40 -9.83
N ILE A 228 9.56 -10.33 -10.60
CA ILE A 228 9.53 -11.75 -10.24
C ILE A 228 10.95 -12.31 -10.14
N ALA A 229 11.82 -11.98 -11.10
CA ALA A 229 13.21 -12.44 -11.14
C ALA A 229 14.06 -11.85 -9.99
N SER A 230 13.99 -10.53 -9.78
CA SER A 230 14.80 -9.82 -8.78
C SER A 230 14.42 -10.14 -7.33
N SER A 231 13.16 -10.48 -7.08
CA SER A 231 12.67 -10.71 -5.72
C SER A 231 12.75 -12.19 -5.29
N THR A 232 13.46 -13.04 -6.05
CA THR A 232 13.53 -14.50 -5.85
C THR A 232 12.15 -15.18 -5.78
N LEU A 233 11.12 -14.55 -6.36
CA LEU A 233 9.73 -15.01 -6.27
C LEU A 233 9.44 -16.22 -7.15
N PHE A 234 10.45 -16.67 -7.91
CA PHE A 234 10.45 -17.96 -8.55
C PHE A 234 11.78 -18.67 -8.26
N PRO A 235 11.77 -19.93 -7.77
CA PRO A 235 10.61 -20.76 -7.45
C PRO A 235 9.96 -20.50 -6.07
N LEU A 236 10.49 -19.56 -5.29
CA LEU A 236 10.19 -19.43 -3.85
C LEU A 236 8.95 -18.59 -3.53
N GLY A 237 8.46 -17.79 -4.47
CA GLY A 237 7.26 -16.96 -4.30
C GLY A 237 5.98 -17.61 -4.83
N LEU A 238 4.92 -16.81 -4.86
CA LEU A 238 3.56 -17.25 -5.21
C LEU A 238 3.28 -17.19 -6.72
N ASN A 239 4.16 -16.53 -7.49
CA ASN A 239 4.11 -16.55 -8.95
C ASN A 239 4.49 -17.95 -9.46
N MET A 240 3.67 -18.51 -10.33
CA MET A 240 3.99 -19.73 -11.07
C MET A 240 4.57 -19.34 -12.43
N LYS A 241 5.55 -20.09 -12.94
CA LYS A 241 5.95 -19.99 -14.35
C LYS A 241 4.71 -20.24 -15.21
N ARG A 242 4.44 -19.34 -16.15
CA ARG A 242 3.56 -19.62 -17.27
C ARG A 242 4.29 -20.47 -18.29
#